data_AF-E6LGY6-F1
#
_entry.id   AF-E6LGY6-F1
#
_cell.length_a   1.000
_cell.length_b   1.000
_cell.length_c   1.000
_cell.angle_alpha   90.00
_cell.angle_beta   90.00
_cell.angle_gamma   90.00
#
_symmetry.space_group_name_H-M   'P 1'
#
loop_
_entity.id
_entity.type
_entity.pdbx_description
1 polymer ?
#
loop_
_entity_poly.entity_id
_entity_poly.type
_entity_poly.pdbx_seq_one_letter_code
_entity_poly.pdbx_strand_id
1 'polypeptide(L)'
;MSREMKALKFLFRNGETWTVERRFIGDLWIKQITSSFGRINGGEFVEIHPCAGFKIEIFTEGDHVATHDINLGGLELGMFARALKYQDIERMEILYKAGTPDLIYFPYKDTDGDGLDNEYQSTKVSESTKNLYIVIDPEKTVEDFYADEIK
;
A
#
# COMPACT_ATOMS: atom_id res chain seq x y z
N MET A 1 -26.88 3.33 4.50
CA MET A 1 -26.10 2.53 3.53
C MET A 1 -24.79 2.17 4.20
N SER A 2 -24.41 0.89 4.25
CA SER A 2 -23.14 0.46 4.82
C SER A 2 -21.98 0.96 3.95
N ARG A 3 -20.96 1.57 4.57
CA ARG A 3 -19.67 1.86 3.92
C ARG A 3 -18.93 0.54 3.74
N GLU A 4 -19.33 -0.24 2.74
CA GLU A 4 -18.68 -1.51 2.42
C GLU A 4 -17.44 -1.24 1.55
N MET A 5 -16.28 -1.70 2.01
CA MET A 5 -15.02 -1.57 1.26
C MET A 5 -15.08 -2.38 -0.03
N LYS A 6 -14.80 -1.72 -1.15
CA LYS A 6 -14.76 -2.28 -2.50
C LYS A 6 -13.33 -2.62 -2.92
N ALA A 7 -12.38 -1.75 -2.63
CA ALA A 7 -10.99 -1.88 -3.06
C ALA A 7 -10.08 -1.00 -2.21
N LEU A 8 -8.78 -1.26 -2.29
CA LEU A 8 -7.73 -0.37 -1.79
C LEU A 8 -6.98 0.19 -2.99
N LYS A 9 -6.74 1.50 -3.02
CA LYS A 9 -5.92 2.14 -4.03
C LYS A 9 -4.65 2.66 -3.39
N PHE A 10 -3.52 2.04 -3.69
CA PHE A 10 -2.20 2.48 -3.25
C PHE A 10 -1.70 3.62 -4.13
N LEU A 11 -1.09 4.62 -3.51
CA LEU A 11 -0.45 5.75 -4.17
C LEU A 11 1.04 5.69 -3.89
N PHE A 12 1.82 5.57 -4.97
CA PHE A 12 3.27 5.53 -4.90
C PHE A 12 3.85 6.95 -4.95
N ARG A 13 5.06 7.11 -4.42
CA ARG A 13 5.77 8.40 -4.35
C ARG A 13 5.97 9.04 -5.73
N ASN A 14 6.16 8.23 -6.77
CA ASN A 14 6.32 8.67 -8.15
C ASN A 14 4.99 9.13 -8.83
N GLY A 15 3.86 9.06 -8.13
CA GLY A 15 2.54 9.41 -8.64
C GLY A 15 1.80 8.28 -9.36
N GLU A 16 2.40 7.10 -9.50
CA GLU A 16 1.69 5.89 -9.94
C GLU A 16 0.65 5.46 -8.90
N THR A 17 -0.34 4.70 -9.35
CA THR A 17 -1.37 4.15 -8.47
C THR A 17 -1.63 2.69 -8.77
N TRP A 18 -2.03 1.94 -7.75
CA TRP A 18 -2.40 0.54 -7.87
C TRP A 18 -3.68 0.23 -7.10
N THR A 19 -4.71 -0.19 -7.82
CA THR A 19 -6.00 -0.55 -7.24
C THR A 19 -6.10 -2.07 -7.07
N VAL A 20 -6.32 -2.53 -5.83
CA VAL A 20 -6.54 -3.93 -5.46
C VAL A 20 -7.98 -4.12 -5.00
N GLU A 21 -8.74 -4.91 -5.73
CA GLU A 21 -10.12 -5.22 -5.36
C GLU A 21 -10.19 -6.04 -4.07
N ARG A 22 -11.23 -5.81 -3.25
CA ARG A 22 -11.46 -6.51 -1.97
C ARG A 22 -11.35 -8.03 -2.10
N ARG A 23 -11.80 -8.61 -3.21
CA ARG A 23 -11.78 -10.06 -3.46
C ARG A 23 -10.38 -10.67 -3.52
N PHE A 24 -9.36 -9.87 -3.80
CA PHE A 24 -7.96 -10.29 -3.85
C PHE A 24 -7.19 -10.00 -2.56
N ILE A 25 -7.86 -9.50 -1.52
CA ILE A 25 -7.24 -9.17 -0.24
C ILE A 25 -7.52 -10.32 0.75
N GLY A 26 -6.44 -10.93 1.24
CA GLY A 26 -6.44 -11.96 2.28
C GLY A 26 -6.45 -11.33 3.67
N ASP A 27 -5.32 -11.37 4.36
CA ASP A 27 -5.07 -10.60 5.58
C ASP A 27 -5.00 -9.09 5.29
N LEU A 28 -5.58 -8.28 6.18
CA LEU A 28 -5.51 -6.82 6.14
C LEU A 28 -5.57 -6.27 7.56
N TRP A 29 -4.55 -5.50 7.92
CA TRP A 29 -4.49 -4.87 9.22
C TRP A 29 -3.87 -3.48 9.15
N ILE A 30 -4.49 -2.55 9.85
CA ILE A 30 -4.06 -1.15 9.95
C ILE A 30 -3.95 -0.79 11.43
N LYS A 31 -2.74 -0.48 11.89
CA LYS A 31 -2.46 -0.09 13.27
C LYS A 31 -2.82 1.38 13.46
N GLN A 32 -3.77 1.64 14.36
CA GLN A 32 -4.06 2.96 14.93
C GLN A 32 -4.07 4.10 13.89
N ILE A 33 -5.22 4.30 13.25
CA ILE A 33 -5.47 5.49 12.45
C ILE A 33 -5.76 6.65 13.41
N THR A 34 -4.98 7.73 13.30
CA THR A 34 -5.19 8.97 14.07
C THR A 34 -5.65 10.09 13.14
N SER A 35 -6.36 11.08 13.66
CA SER A 35 -6.62 12.33 12.95
C SER A 35 -5.59 13.36 13.39
N SER A 36 -4.88 13.94 12.44
CA SER A 36 -3.95 15.04 12.66
C SER A 36 -4.31 16.21 11.76
N PHE A 37 -4.06 17.43 12.23
CA PHE A 37 -4.35 18.64 11.48
C PHE A 37 -3.04 19.40 11.25
N GLY A 38 -2.73 19.70 9.99
CA GLY A 38 -1.44 20.30 9.65
C GLY A 38 -1.35 20.74 8.20
N ARG A 39 -0.16 21.20 7.80
CA ARG A 39 0.15 21.57 6.41
C ARG A 39 1.08 20.55 5.81
N ILE A 40 0.72 20.00 4.67
CA ILE A 40 1.62 19.14 3.89
C ILE A 40 2.49 20.06 3.03
N ASN A 41 3.82 19.95 3.14
CA ASN A 41 4.80 20.72 2.34
C ASN A 41 4.56 22.25 2.33
N GLY A 42 4.10 22.82 3.45
CA GLY A 42 3.81 24.25 3.56
C GLY A 42 2.53 24.71 2.85
N GLY A 43 1.72 23.78 2.34
CA GLY A 43 0.44 24.05 1.69
C GLY A 43 -0.70 24.41 2.65
N GLU A 44 -1.93 24.12 2.23
CA GLU A 44 -3.12 24.42 3.03
C GLU A 44 -3.19 23.58 4.32
N PHE A 45 -3.89 24.12 5.31
CA PHE A 45 -4.17 23.41 6.54
C PHE A 45 -5.26 22.37 6.29
N VAL A 46 -4.92 21.10 6.46
CA VAL A 46 -5.77 19.96 6.13
C VAL A 46 -5.83 18.98 7.29
N GLU A 47 -6.90 18.21 7.32
CA GLU A 47 -7.00 17.00 8.14
C GLU A 47 -6.33 15.84 7.41
N ILE A 48 -5.48 15.10 8.11
CA ILE A 48 -4.75 13.93 7.60
C ILE A 48 -4.96 12.74 8.53
N HIS A 49 -4.95 11.54 7.96
CA HIS A 49 -5.18 10.29 8.71
C HIS A 49 -3.96 9.36 8.63
N PRO A 50 -2.88 9.63 9.38
CA PRO A 50 -1.76 8.71 9.44
C PRO A 50 -2.08 7.47 10.28
N CYS A 51 -1.56 6.32 9.84
CA CYS A 51 -1.52 5.10 10.64
C CYS A 51 -0.12 4.87 11.23
N ALA A 52 -0.05 4.09 12.31
CA ALA A 52 1.21 3.71 12.95
C ALA A 52 1.88 2.50 12.29
N GLY A 53 1.15 1.75 11.48
CA GLY A 53 1.62 0.53 10.83
C GLY A 53 0.55 -0.10 9.94
N PHE A 54 0.98 -0.86 8.96
CA PHE A 54 0.13 -1.49 7.97
C PHE A 54 0.68 -2.85 7.58
N LYS A 55 -0.20 -3.84 7.39
CA LYS A 55 0.15 -5.10 6.74
C LYS A 55 -1.00 -5.63 5.91
N ILE A 56 -0.66 -6.28 4.81
CA ILE A 56 -1.63 -6.86 3.88
C ILE A 56 -1.06 -8.09 3.17
N GLU A 57 -1.93 -9.06 2.94
CA GLU A 57 -1.75 -10.13 1.97
C GLU A 57 -2.64 -9.87 0.74
N ILE A 58 -2.05 -10.00 -0.45
CA ILE A 58 -2.75 -9.88 -1.73
C ILE A 58 -2.56 -11.18 -2.49
N PHE A 59 -3.67 -11.81 -2.87
CA PHE A 59 -3.67 -13.06 -3.61
C PHE A 59 -3.09 -12.88 -5.02
N THR A 60 -2.42 -13.92 -5.54
CA THR A 60 -1.74 -13.86 -6.84
C THR A 60 -2.65 -13.45 -8.00
N GLU A 61 -3.95 -13.72 -7.92
CA GLU A 61 -4.95 -13.30 -8.92
C GLU A 61 -5.13 -11.78 -8.97
N GLY A 62 -4.69 -11.06 -7.93
CA GLY A 62 -4.66 -9.60 -7.86
C GLY A 62 -3.44 -8.96 -8.55
N ASP A 63 -2.48 -9.76 -9.04
CA ASP A 63 -1.31 -9.27 -9.80
C ASP A 63 -1.68 -8.83 -11.24
N HIS A 64 -2.94 -9.04 -11.65
CA HIS A 64 -3.44 -8.56 -12.92
C HIS A 64 -3.66 -7.04 -12.91
N VAL A 65 -2.98 -6.37 -13.83
CA VAL A 65 -3.13 -4.95 -14.10
C VAL A 65 -4.56 -4.64 -14.54
N ALA A 66 -5.29 -3.85 -13.74
CA ALA A 66 -6.47 -3.15 -14.24
C ALA A 66 -5.98 -2.12 -15.27
N THR A 67 -6.29 -2.36 -16.54
CA THR A 67 -5.79 -1.63 -17.73
C THR A 67 -6.06 -0.12 -17.78
N HIS A 68 -6.74 0.44 -16.78
CA HIS A 68 -7.08 1.87 -16.72
C HIS A 68 -6.15 2.73 -15.84
N ASP A 69 -5.26 2.13 -15.03
CA ASP A 69 -4.46 2.88 -14.02
C ASP A 69 -2.99 3.17 -14.46
N ILE A 70 -2.55 2.83 -15.68
CA ILE A 70 -1.11 2.90 -16.05
C ILE A 70 -0.76 4.04 -17.02
N ASN A 71 0.12 4.94 -16.55
CA ASN A 71 1.02 5.71 -17.41
C ASN A 71 2.16 4.80 -17.94
N LEU A 72 1.98 4.27 -19.15
CA LEU A 72 2.94 3.80 -20.18
C LEU A 72 4.29 3.09 -19.88
N GLY A 73 4.74 2.87 -18.63
CA GLY A 73 6.07 2.28 -18.34
C GLY A 73 6.08 0.90 -17.67
N GLY A 74 5.05 0.53 -16.90
CA GLY A 74 5.04 -0.65 -16.02
C GLY A 74 4.40 -1.93 -16.58
N LEU A 75 4.02 -1.94 -17.86
CA LEU A 75 3.14 -2.96 -18.45
C LEU A 75 3.76 -4.38 -18.54
N GLU A 76 5.07 -4.54 -18.42
CA GLU A 76 5.73 -5.83 -18.66
C GLU A 76 6.01 -6.68 -17.40
N LEU A 77 5.94 -6.11 -16.18
CA LEU A 77 6.42 -6.80 -14.97
C LEU A 77 5.33 -7.22 -13.96
N GLY A 78 4.08 -6.75 -14.11
CA GLY A 78 3.04 -6.99 -13.09
C GLY A 78 3.20 -6.10 -11.86
N MET A 79 2.14 -5.93 -11.07
CA MET A 79 2.15 -5.01 -9.92
C MET A 79 2.95 -5.57 -8.74
N PHE A 80 3.04 -6.89 -8.61
CA PHE A 80 3.81 -7.53 -7.55
C PHE A 80 5.31 -7.29 -7.74
N ALA A 81 5.82 -7.46 -8.97
CA ALA A 81 7.22 -7.16 -9.26
C ALA A 81 7.53 -5.67 -9.08
N ARG A 82 6.58 -4.77 -9.38
CA ARG A 82 6.70 -3.33 -9.12
C ARG A 82 6.80 -3.03 -7.62
N ALA A 83 5.93 -3.61 -6.80
CA ALA A 83 5.92 -3.43 -5.35
C ALA A 83 7.13 -4.07 -4.64
N LEU A 84 7.74 -5.11 -5.26
CA LEU A 84 9.01 -5.70 -4.83
C LEU A 84 10.21 -4.82 -5.17
N LYS A 85 10.23 -4.28 -6.40
CA LYS A 85 11.38 -3.55 -6.93
C LYS A 85 11.51 -2.14 -6.35
N TYR A 86 10.39 -1.46 -6.16
CA TYR A 86 10.36 -0.10 -5.64
C TYR A 86 9.41 -0.06 -4.45
N GLN A 87 9.94 0.36 -3.31
CA GLN A 87 9.26 0.29 -2.03
C GLN A 87 8.76 1.67 -1.64
N ASP A 88 7.99 2.30 -2.52
CA ASP A 88 7.67 3.71 -2.47
C ASP A 88 6.17 3.97 -2.22
N ILE A 89 5.47 3.05 -1.55
CA ILE A 89 4.07 3.25 -1.18
C ILE A 89 4.00 4.31 -0.08
N GLU A 90 3.34 5.43 -0.38
CA GLU A 90 3.25 6.56 0.53
C GLU A 90 1.89 6.60 1.25
N ARG A 91 0.82 6.31 0.52
CA ARG A 91 -0.57 6.51 0.98
C ARG A 91 -1.50 5.48 0.35
N MET A 92 -2.70 5.37 0.91
CA MET A 92 -3.74 4.49 0.40
C MET A 92 -5.11 5.13 0.55
N GLU A 93 -5.94 4.98 -0.48
CA GLU A 93 -7.37 5.27 -0.42
C GLU A 93 -8.16 3.97 -0.16
N ILE A 94 -9.03 4.00 0.85
CA ILE A 94 -10.04 2.97 1.07
C ILE A 94 -11.25 3.33 0.21
N LEU A 95 -11.47 2.57 -0.87
CA LEU A 95 -12.57 2.80 -1.79
C LEU A 95 -13.83 2.06 -1.31
N TYR A 96 -14.94 2.77 -1.18
CA TYR A 96 -16.23 2.21 -0.76
C TYR A 96 -17.18 2.02 -1.96
N LYS A 97 -18.20 1.15 -1.82
CA LYS A 97 -19.28 1.05 -2.82
C LYS A 97 -20.07 2.35 -2.99
N ALA A 98 -20.19 3.13 -1.92
CA ALA A 98 -20.83 4.44 -1.92
C ALA A 98 -20.18 5.35 -0.86
N GLY A 99 -20.05 6.64 -1.17
CA GLY A 99 -19.42 7.64 -0.30
C GLY A 99 -18.05 8.09 -0.80
N THR A 100 -17.40 8.93 0.01
CA THR A 100 -16.05 9.44 -0.25
C THR A 100 -15.00 8.43 0.23
N PRO A 101 -13.92 8.21 -0.52
CA PRO A 101 -12.79 7.43 -0.03
C PRO A 101 -12.16 8.03 1.23
N ASP A 102 -11.64 7.17 2.10
CA ASP A 102 -10.79 7.61 3.20
C ASP A 102 -9.32 7.51 2.77
N LEU A 103 -8.56 8.59 2.93
CA LEU A 103 -7.13 8.64 2.59
C LEU A 103 -6.29 8.41 3.84
N ILE A 104 -5.52 7.31 3.85
CA ILE A 104 -4.62 6.91 4.93
C ILE A 104 -3.16 7.15 4.52
N TYR A 105 -2.39 7.74 5.41
CA TYR A 105 -0.95 7.98 5.22
C TYR A 105 -0.16 6.91 5.97
N PHE A 106 0.81 6.29 5.31
CA PHE A 106 1.65 5.30 5.95
C PHE A 106 2.86 5.94 6.66
N PRO A 107 3.45 5.25 7.65
CA PRO A 107 4.79 5.60 8.11
C PRO A 107 5.75 5.65 6.93
N TYR A 108 6.52 6.73 6.83
CA TYR A 108 7.41 6.93 5.70
C TYR A 108 8.74 7.54 6.14
N LYS A 109 9.85 6.97 5.67
CA LYS A 109 11.20 7.50 5.83
C LYS A 109 11.99 7.25 4.55
N ASP A 110 12.53 8.32 3.97
CA ASP A 110 13.38 8.22 2.78
C ASP A 110 14.65 7.41 3.10
N THR A 111 15.03 6.51 2.19
CA THR A 111 16.35 5.87 2.22
C THR A 111 17.44 6.88 1.82
N ASP A 112 18.63 6.77 2.41
CA ASP A 112 19.79 7.60 2.06
C ASP A 112 20.24 7.27 0.61
N GLY A 113 19.71 7.97 -0.40
CA GLY A 113 19.92 7.71 -1.83
C GLY A 113 19.04 8.55 -2.76
N ASP A 114 18.56 7.97 -3.87
CA ASP A 114 17.66 8.62 -4.85
C ASP A 114 16.31 9.08 -4.24
N GLY A 115 16.03 8.76 -2.97
CA GLY A 115 15.08 9.46 -2.11
C GLY A 115 13.60 9.19 -2.41
N LEU A 116 13.28 8.01 -2.96
CA LEU A 116 11.88 7.63 -3.25
C LEU A 116 11.42 6.37 -2.50
N ASP A 117 12.35 5.51 -2.08
CA ASP A 117 12.01 4.29 -1.34
C ASP A 117 11.77 4.59 0.15
N ASN A 118 10.73 3.98 0.68
CA ASN A 118 10.32 3.99 2.07
C ASN A 118 11.08 2.92 2.87
N GLU A 119 11.96 3.32 3.77
CA GLU A 119 12.72 2.42 4.65
C GLU A 119 11.83 1.55 5.55
N TYR A 120 10.60 1.99 5.84
CA TYR A 120 9.65 1.25 6.67
C TYR A 120 8.81 0.25 5.90
N GLN A 121 8.87 0.28 4.57
CA GLN A 121 8.21 -0.73 3.75
C GLN A 121 9.09 -1.98 3.68
N SER A 122 8.45 -3.13 3.68
CA SER A 122 9.03 -4.42 3.30
C SER A 122 7.99 -5.18 2.49
N THR A 123 8.43 -5.79 1.40
CA THR A 123 7.56 -6.52 0.46
C THR A 123 8.16 -7.87 0.15
N LYS A 124 7.38 -8.95 0.18
CA LYS A 124 7.77 -10.27 -0.34
C LYS A 124 6.64 -10.97 -1.09
N VAL A 125 7.01 -11.81 -2.03
CA VAL A 125 6.10 -12.79 -2.65
C VAL A 125 6.41 -14.15 -2.06
N SER A 126 5.38 -14.87 -1.61
CA SER A 126 5.54 -16.23 -1.09
C SER A 126 6.04 -17.18 -2.18
N GLU A 127 6.99 -18.05 -1.83
CA GLU A 127 7.47 -19.07 -2.74
C GLU A 127 6.42 -20.15 -3.01
N SER A 128 5.60 -20.48 -2.00
CA SER A 128 4.55 -21.50 -2.07
C SER A 128 3.24 -21.01 -2.67
N THR A 129 2.68 -19.89 -2.20
CA THR A 129 1.35 -19.43 -2.62
C THR A 129 1.38 -18.42 -3.77
N LYS A 130 2.54 -17.80 -4.01
CA LYS A 130 2.71 -16.66 -4.93
C LYS A 130 1.92 -15.40 -4.54
N ASN A 131 1.36 -15.37 -3.33
CA ASN A 131 0.73 -14.17 -2.79
C ASN A 131 1.78 -13.11 -2.43
N LEU A 132 1.40 -11.84 -2.55
CA LEU A 132 2.21 -10.70 -2.11
C LEU A 132 1.90 -10.35 -0.67
N TYR A 133 2.94 -10.11 0.12
CA TYR A 133 2.85 -9.62 1.49
C TYR A 133 3.58 -8.29 1.55
N ILE A 134 2.90 -7.27 2.06
CA ILE A 134 3.47 -5.94 2.28
C ILE A 134 3.29 -5.61 3.77
N VAL A 135 4.36 -5.13 4.39
CA VAL A 135 4.35 -4.53 5.73
C VAL A 135 4.95 -3.15 5.63
N ILE A 136 4.26 -2.14 6.17
CA ILE A 136 4.80 -0.78 6.33
C ILE A 136 4.72 -0.45 7.82
N ASP A 137 5.83 -0.65 8.53
CA ASP A 137 5.92 -0.45 9.98
C ASP A 137 7.36 -0.05 10.35
N PRO A 138 7.56 0.94 11.25
CA PRO A 138 8.90 1.38 11.63
C PRO A 138 9.75 0.35 12.37
N GLU A 139 9.13 -0.70 12.94
CA GLU A 139 9.80 -1.65 13.83
C GLU A 139 9.77 -3.10 13.32
N LYS A 140 8.88 -3.40 12.37
CA LYS A 140 8.54 -4.77 11.97
C LYS A 140 8.50 -4.93 10.46
N THR A 141 8.97 -6.08 9.97
CA THR A 141 8.98 -6.39 8.55
C THR A 141 8.04 -7.54 8.19
N VAL A 142 7.94 -7.86 6.90
CA VAL A 142 7.21 -9.03 6.41
C VAL A 142 7.70 -10.32 7.07
N GLU A 143 9.00 -10.46 7.34
CA GLU A 143 9.56 -11.63 8.03
C GLU A 143 9.11 -11.75 9.48
N ASP A 144 8.82 -10.64 10.17
CA ASP A 144 8.29 -10.69 11.53
C ASP A 144 6.84 -11.20 11.59
N PHE A 145 6.03 -10.87 10.58
CA PHE A 145 4.59 -11.12 10.57
C PHE A 145 4.16 -12.35 9.77
N TYR A 146 4.90 -12.68 8.71
CA TYR A 146 4.52 -13.67 7.70
C TYR A 146 5.61 -14.72 7.45
N ALA A 147 6.45 -14.99 8.45
CA ALA A 147 7.61 -15.88 8.32
C ALA A 147 7.26 -17.28 7.78
N ASP A 148 6.06 -17.79 8.10
CA ASP A 148 5.64 -19.14 7.72
C ASP A 148 4.94 -19.16 6.35
N GLU A 149 4.33 -18.04 5.96
CA GLU A 149 3.58 -17.87 4.72
C GLU A 149 4.50 -17.54 3.53
N ILE A 150 5.61 -16.84 3.76
CA ILE A 150 6.55 -16.46 2.70
C ILE A 150 7.51 -17.58 2.26
N LYS A 151 7.49 -18.71 2.95
CA LYS A 151 8.28 -19.91 2.62
C LYS A 151 7.76 -20.66 1.38
#